data_AF-A0A357B2V9-F1
#
_entry.id   AF-A0A357B2V9-F1
#
_cell.length_a   1.000
_cell.length_b   1.000
_cell.length_c   1.000
_cell.angle_alpha   90.00
_cell.angle_beta   90.00
_cell.angle_gamma   90.00
#
_symmetry.space_group_name_H-M   'P 1'
#
loop_
_entity.id
_entity.type
_entity.pdbx_description
1 polymer ?
#
loop_
_entity_poly.entity_id
_entity_poly.type
_entity_poly.pdbx_seq_one_letter_code
_entity_poly.pdbx_strand_id
1 'polypeptide(L)' 'STCPTNWGMSPVDALKWLEENMIPYYPLGVYKDKGAE' A
#
# COMPACT_ATOMS: atom_id res chain seq x y z
N SER A 1 6.61 -0.06 5.03
CA SER A 1 5.98 0.27 6.32
C SER A 1 5.19 1.55 6.15
N THR A 2 3.87 1.45 6.16
CA THR A 2 2.97 2.60 6.08
C THR A 2 3.02 3.34 7.41
N CYS A 3 3.92 4.32 7.53
CA CYS A 3 4.15 5.02 8.80
C CYS A 3 2.96 5.97 9.06
N PRO A 4 2.11 5.69 10.06
CA PRO A 4 0.91 6.49 10.31
C PRO A 4 1.25 7.92 10.74
N THR A 5 2.43 8.11 11.36
CA THR A 5 2.92 9.41 11.84
C THR A 5 3.17 10.41 10.72
N ASN A 6 3.66 9.97 9.55
CA ASN A 6 3.93 10.87 8.44
C ASN A 6 2.65 11.29 7.70
N TRP A 7 1.57 10.50 7.81
CA TRP A 7 0.28 10.77 7.15
C TRP A 7 -0.74 11.42 8.06
N GLY A 8 -0.42 11.60 9.35
CA GLY A 8 -1.34 12.17 10.33
C GLY A 8 -2.58 11.30 10.57
N MET A 9 -2.48 9.99 10.34
CA MET A 9 -3.59 9.04 10.47
C MET A 9 -3.41 8.16 11.72
N SER A 10 -4.51 7.61 12.25
CA SER A 10 -4.38 6.54 13.24
C SER A 10 -3.75 5.30 12.58
N PRO A 11 -3.03 4.44 13.31
CA PRO A 11 -2.45 3.22 12.76
C PRO A 11 -3.47 2.33 12.04
N VAL A 12 -4.71 2.26 12.55
CA VAL A 12 -5.79 1.47 11.95
C VAL A 12 -6.29 2.10 10.66
N ASP A 13 -6.42 3.42 10.61
CA ASP A 13 -6.89 4.12 9.40
C ASP A 13 -5.83 4.11 8.30
N ALA A 14 -4.55 4.16 8.67
CA ALA A 14 -3.45 4.05 7.72
C ALA A 14 -3.39 2.66 7.04
N LEU A 15 -3.77 1.60 7.76
CA LEU A 15 -3.89 0.25 7.19
C LEU A 15 -5.05 0.17 6.20
N LYS A 16 -6.24 0.69 6.58
CA LYS A 16 -7.40 0.76 5.67
C LYS A 16 -7.08 1.54 4.40
N TRP A 17 -6.42 2.70 4.54
CA TRP A 17 -6.01 3.49 3.39
C TRP A 17 -5.07 2.73 2.46
N LEU A 18 -4.11 1.98 3.01
CA LEU A 18 -3.21 1.14 2.22
C LEU A 18 -3.98 0.06 1.45
N GLU A 19 -4.94 -0.60 2.10
CA GLU A 19 -5.77 -1.63 1.47
C GLU A 19 -6.57 -1.07 0.30
N GLU A 20 -7.15 0.13 0.45
CA GLU A 20 -7.99 0.76 -0.57
C GLU A 20 -7.18 1.44 -1.69
N ASN A 21 -6.02 2.02 -1.40
CA ASN A 21 -5.29 2.89 -2.32
C ASN A 21 -4.01 2.29 -2.87
N MET A 22 -3.31 1.41 -2.13
CA MET A 22 -2.03 0.84 -2.57
C MET A 22 -2.18 -0.57 -3.13
N ILE A 23 -2.98 -1.45 -2.52
CA ILE A 23 -3.11 -2.85 -2.99
C ILE A 23 -3.59 -2.96 -4.45
N PRO A 24 -4.53 -2.13 -4.95
CA PRO A 24 -4.96 -2.21 -6.35
C PRO A 24 -3.84 -1.90 -7.36
N TYR A 25 -2.92 -1.01 -7.00
CA TYR A 25 -1.80 -0.61 -7.86
C TYR A 25 -0.58 -1.51 -7.68
N TYR A 26 -0.40 -2.07 -6.49
CA TYR A 26 0.71 -2.93 -6.12
C TYR A 26 0.17 -4.29 -5.66
N PRO A 27 -0.23 -5.16 -6.61
CA PRO A 27 -0.80 -6.46 -6.27
C PRO A 27 0.22 -7.32 -5.53
N LEU A 28 -0.25 -7.94 -4.45
CA LEU A 28 0.56 -8.83 -3.64
C LEU A 28 0.80 -10.16 -4.37
N GLY A 29 1.94 -10.79 -4.11
CA GLY A 29 2.30 -12.08 -4.73
C GLY A 29 2.99 -11.97 -6.09
N VAL A 30 3.24 -10.75 -6.58
CA VAL A 30 4.11 -10.52 -7.74
C VAL A 30 5.57 -10.54 -7.28
N TYR A 31 6.26 -11.68 -7.50
CA TYR A 31 7.68 -11.83 -7.18
C TYR A 31 8.60 -11.20 -8.23
N LYS A 32 8.12 -11.10 -9.47
CA LYS A 32 8.79 -10.41 -10.57
C LYS A 32 7.73 -9.85 -11.51
N ASP A 33 7.65 -8.53 -11.54
CA ASP A 33 6.86 -7.84 -12.55
C ASP A 33 7.62 -7.90 -13.88
N LYS A 34 6.94 -8.34 -14.95
CA LYS A 34 7.47 -8.30 -16.33
C LYS A 34 6.85 -7.17 -17.15
N GLY A 35 5.97 -6.37 -16.55
CA GLY A 35 5.24 -5.28 -17.18
C GLY A 35 5.88 -3.91 -16.89
N ALA A 36 6.91 -3.59 -17.65
CA ALA A 36 7.24 -2.22 -18.04
C ALA A 36 8.14 -2.33 -19.28
N GLU A 37 7.49 -2.57 -20.42
CA GLU A 37 8.03 -2.16 -21.73
C GLU A 37 7.72 -0.68 -21.93
#